data_AF-A0A1I8I2N7-F1
#
_entry.id   AF-A0A1I8I2N7-F1
#
_cell.length_a   1.000
_cell.length_b   1.000
_cell.length_c   1.000
_cell.angle_alpha   90.00
_cell.angle_beta   90.00
_cell.angle_gamma   90.00
#
_symmetry.space_group_name_H-M   'P 1'
#
loop_
_entity.id
_entity.type
_entity.pdbx_description
1 polymer ?
#
loop_
_entity_poly.entity_id
_entity_poly.type
_entity_poly.pdbx_seq_one_letter_code
_entity_poly.pdbx_strand_id
1 'polypeptide(L)'
;YLLVNPKERPVLLVESVLCPTLIRDTVADVLFHHFEAPSLLFAPAHLLSLLPLGTQTGLVLDCGYKEALVVPVFHGVSVLKAWQAAPLGAEAIHLNLQRLLGSEAALDGGEKLEKRLVPESLCEDIKVRACFVTRRARAAAYAAAAAAAASSEDTPSASSDPEPRPVDFELPLDGGRRLLSVPGRVRELACEALFEPDSDGVSLPALLLDSLLMCPVDLRAPLASNILVIGGTAMLPGFNSRLREELTALLEQPRYRQLAGLAPFKFHSPPGKANFIAWLGGAIMGALEVMGVRALTREQYRLSGDRMPDWPEFFHGSLSSQEEAAKGLERR
;
A
#
# COMPACT_ATOMS: atom_id res chain seq x y z
N TYR A 1 -11.93 -19.25 10.01
CA TYR A 1 -13.29 -19.70 9.66
C TYR A 1 -14.31 -18.66 10.11
N LEU A 2 -15.26 -18.28 9.26
CA LEU A 2 -16.29 -17.25 9.57
C LEU A 2 -17.55 -17.82 10.24
N LEU A 3 -17.65 -19.15 10.38
CA LEU A 3 -18.75 -19.86 11.04
C LEU A 3 -20.15 -19.50 10.51
N VAL A 4 -20.26 -19.21 9.21
CA VAL A 4 -21.52 -18.81 8.55
C VAL A 4 -21.67 -19.50 7.20
N ASN A 5 -22.91 -19.77 6.81
CA ASN A 5 -23.26 -20.32 5.50
C ASN A 5 -23.23 -19.20 4.44
N PRO A 6 -22.40 -19.30 3.38
CA PRO A 6 -22.31 -18.28 2.35
C PRO A 6 -23.59 -18.10 1.53
N LYS A 7 -24.48 -19.10 1.51
CA LYS A 7 -25.77 -19.03 0.78
C LYS A 7 -26.76 -18.01 1.37
N GLU A 8 -26.58 -17.65 2.63
CA GLU A 8 -27.54 -16.84 3.38
C GLU A 8 -27.17 -15.36 3.41
N ARG A 9 -25.96 -14.98 2.96
CA ARG A 9 -25.46 -13.62 3.13
C ARG A 9 -24.78 -13.09 1.87
N PRO A 10 -24.99 -11.80 1.55
CA PRO A 10 -24.26 -11.15 0.47
C PRO A 10 -22.78 -11.04 0.82
N VAL A 11 -21.91 -11.06 -0.19
CA VAL A 11 -20.46 -10.96 0.00
C VAL A 11 -19.93 -9.69 -0.66
N LEU A 12 -19.22 -8.88 0.12
CA LEU A 12 -18.47 -7.74 -0.36
C LEU A 12 -16.99 -8.13 -0.43
N LEU A 13 -16.39 -7.99 -1.61
CA LEU A 13 -14.98 -8.21 -1.85
C LEU A 13 -14.26 -6.87 -2.01
N VAL A 14 -13.21 -6.71 -1.21
CA VAL A 14 -12.32 -5.56 -1.32
C VAL A 14 -11.21 -5.92 -2.30
N GLU A 15 -11.15 -5.22 -3.42
CA GLU A 15 -10.13 -5.44 -4.44
C GLU A 15 -9.24 -4.21 -4.65
N SER A 16 -8.03 -4.42 -5.14
CA SER A 16 -7.22 -3.31 -5.68
C SER A 16 -7.81 -2.87 -7.02
N VAL A 17 -7.70 -1.57 -7.33
CA VAL A 17 -8.22 -0.97 -8.58
C VAL A 17 -7.57 -1.60 -9.82
N LEU A 18 -6.35 -2.11 -9.69
CA LEU A 18 -5.56 -2.70 -10.78
C LEU A 18 -5.63 -4.23 -10.79
N CYS A 19 -6.55 -4.84 -10.04
CA CYS A 19 -6.72 -6.29 -10.04
C CYS A 19 -7.11 -6.78 -11.45
N PRO A 20 -6.42 -7.80 -12.00
CA PRO A 20 -6.79 -8.37 -13.29
C PRO A 20 -8.22 -8.89 -13.29
N THR A 21 -8.97 -8.56 -14.35
CA THR A 21 -10.37 -9.00 -14.53
C THR A 21 -10.53 -10.52 -14.50
N LEU A 22 -9.52 -11.26 -14.97
CA LEU A 22 -9.50 -12.72 -14.89
C LEU A 22 -9.62 -13.24 -13.45
N ILE A 23 -8.92 -12.62 -12.49
CA ILE A 23 -8.99 -13.01 -11.08
C ILE A 23 -10.39 -12.70 -10.54
N ARG A 24 -10.92 -11.52 -10.87
CA ARG A 24 -12.26 -11.11 -10.47
C ARG A 24 -13.34 -12.08 -10.97
N ASP A 25 -13.32 -12.41 -12.25
CA ASP A 25 -14.29 -13.32 -12.88
C ASP A 25 -14.18 -14.72 -12.28
N THR A 26 -12.96 -15.22 -12.05
CA THR A 26 -12.73 -16.53 -11.40
C THR A 26 -13.28 -16.56 -9.97
N VAL A 27 -13.08 -15.49 -9.21
CA VAL A 27 -13.61 -15.38 -7.84
C VAL A 27 -15.14 -15.28 -7.85
N ALA A 28 -15.71 -14.53 -8.80
CA ALA A 28 -17.16 -14.42 -8.97
C ALA A 28 -17.79 -15.76 -9.34
N ASP A 29 -17.19 -16.50 -10.28
CA ASP A 29 -17.63 -17.84 -10.69
C ASP A 29 -17.66 -18.80 -9.48
N VAL A 30 -16.55 -18.89 -8.74
CA VAL A 30 -16.47 -19.73 -7.54
C VAL A 30 -17.53 -19.34 -6.50
N LEU A 31 -17.75 -18.04 -6.26
CA LEU A 31 -18.71 -17.59 -5.26
C LEU A 31 -20.18 -17.81 -5.68
N PHE A 32 -20.51 -17.62 -6.95
CA PHE A 32 -21.87 -17.81 -7.44
C PHE A 32 -22.21 -19.27 -7.76
N HIS A 33 -21.28 -20.04 -8.34
CA HIS A 33 -21.53 -21.42 -8.76
C HIS A 33 -21.24 -22.43 -7.64
N HIS A 34 -20.13 -22.28 -6.90
CA HIS A 34 -19.76 -23.25 -5.86
C HIS A 34 -20.37 -22.90 -4.50
N PHE A 35 -20.24 -21.63 -4.08
CA PHE A 35 -20.75 -21.20 -2.78
C PHE A 35 -22.21 -20.73 -2.81
N GLU A 36 -22.78 -20.56 -4.00
CA GLU A 36 -24.16 -20.10 -4.23
C GLU A 36 -24.51 -18.83 -3.44
N ALA A 37 -23.58 -17.88 -3.37
CA ALA A 37 -23.82 -16.59 -2.71
C ALA A 37 -24.99 -15.85 -3.38
N PRO A 38 -25.87 -15.17 -2.59
CA PRO A 38 -27.04 -14.49 -3.13
C PRO A 38 -26.68 -13.27 -3.98
N SER A 39 -25.72 -12.46 -3.53
CA SER A 39 -25.20 -11.30 -4.26
C SER A 39 -23.75 -11.01 -3.92
N LEU A 40 -23.04 -10.41 -4.89
CA LEU A 40 -21.62 -10.04 -4.82
C LEU A 40 -21.42 -8.57 -5.16
N LEU A 41 -20.53 -7.91 -4.43
CA LEU A 41 -20.05 -6.55 -4.75
C LEU A 41 -18.52 -6.52 -4.67
N PHE A 42 -17.87 -6.07 -5.75
CA PHE A 42 -16.46 -5.73 -5.74
C PHE A 42 -16.32 -4.23 -5.50
N ALA A 43 -15.53 -3.86 -4.49
CA ALA A 43 -15.32 -2.48 -4.10
C ALA A 43 -13.83 -2.15 -4.03
N PRO A 44 -13.39 -1.02 -4.61
CA PRO A 44 -11.98 -0.67 -4.64
C PRO A 44 -11.47 -0.26 -3.25
N ALA A 45 -10.34 -0.86 -2.85
CA ALA A 45 -9.71 -0.68 -1.54
C ALA A 45 -9.47 0.79 -1.17
N HIS A 46 -9.00 1.60 -2.12
CA HIS A 46 -8.69 3.02 -1.93
C HIS A 46 -9.93 3.84 -1.57
N LEU A 47 -11.06 3.58 -2.24
CA LEU A 47 -12.32 4.25 -1.91
C LEU A 47 -12.82 3.84 -0.53
N LEU A 48 -12.79 2.54 -0.23
CA LEU A 48 -13.21 2.01 1.06
C LEU A 48 -12.36 2.55 2.21
N SER A 49 -11.07 2.73 1.98
CA SER A 49 -10.14 3.19 3.00
C SER A 49 -10.43 4.59 3.56
N LEU A 50 -11.16 5.42 2.80
CA LEU A 50 -11.59 6.75 3.22
C LEU A 50 -12.87 6.73 4.07
N LEU A 51 -13.67 5.66 4.00
CA LEU A 51 -14.92 5.57 4.74
C LEU A 51 -14.73 5.64 6.27
N PRO A 52 -13.75 4.95 6.89
CA PRO A 52 -13.48 5.09 8.32
C PRO A 52 -13.09 6.51 8.75
N LEU A 53 -12.57 7.34 7.84
CA LEU A 53 -12.25 8.75 8.11
C LEU A 53 -13.47 9.67 7.99
N GLY A 54 -14.57 9.20 7.41
CA GLY A 54 -15.74 10.03 7.12
C GLY A 54 -15.49 11.10 6.06
N THR A 55 -14.42 10.98 5.27
CA THR A 55 -14.09 11.90 4.18
C THR A 55 -14.39 11.26 2.83
N GLN A 56 -14.86 12.06 1.87
CA GLN A 56 -15.11 11.59 0.50
C GLN A 56 -13.98 11.94 -0.47
N THR A 57 -13.02 12.75 -0.01
CA THR A 57 -11.90 13.24 -0.80
C THR A 57 -10.61 12.96 -0.05
N GLY A 58 -9.65 12.37 -0.75
CA GLY A 58 -8.33 12.09 -0.21
C GLY A 58 -7.39 11.47 -1.22
N LEU A 59 -6.10 11.70 -1.03
CA LEU A 59 -5.03 11.01 -1.75
C LEU A 59 -4.62 9.78 -0.95
N VAL A 60 -4.93 8.60 -1.47
CA VAL A 60 -4.65 7.34 -0.78
C VAL A 60 -3.37 6.73 -1.33
N LEU A 61 -2.39 6.52 -0.45
CA LEU A 61 -1.18 5.73 -0.72
C LEU A 61 -1.35 4.36 -0.07
N ASP A 62 -1.43 3.31 -0.88
CA ASP A 62 -1.46 1.91 -0.44
C ASP A 62 -0.09 1.27 -0.63
N CYS A 63 0.61 1.01 0.48
CA CYS A 63 1.91 0.33 0.47
C CYS A 63 1.73 -1.15 0.86
N GLY A 64 1.50 -1.98 -0.16
CA GLY A 64 1.30 -3.41 -0.03
C GLY A 64 2.60 -4.21 0.04
N TYR A 65 2.47 -5.50 -0.28
CA TYR A 65 3.61 -6.43 -0.32
C TYR A 65 4.43 -6.28 -1.61
N LYS A 66 3.79 -6.36 -2.78
CA LYS A 66 4.48 -6.31 -4.09
C LYS A 66 4.72 -4.89 -4.58
N GLU A 67 3.74 -4.02 -4.40
CA GLU A 67 3.73 -2.68 -4.99
C GLU A 67 3.24 -1.62 -4.00
N ALA A 68 3.58 -0.38 -4.30
CA ALA A 68 2.98 0.81 -3.72
C ALA A 68 2.12 1.49 -4.78
N LEU A 69 0.85 1.74 -4.45
CA LEU A 69 -0.15 2.31 -5.35
C LEU A 69 -0.70 3.60 -4.75
N VAL A 70 -0.73 4.67 -5.54
CA VAL A 70 -1.33 5.95 -5.19
C VAL A 70 -2.58 6.15 -6.03
N VAL A 71 -3.73 6.33 -5.36
CA VAL A 71 -5.00 6.62 -6.03
C VAL A 71 -5.64 7.86 -5.40
N PRO A 72 -5.79 8.95 -6.18
CA PRO A 72 -6.57 10.11 -5.76
C PRO A 72 -8.07 9.82 -5.86
N VAL A 73 -8.80 10.11 -4.78
CA VAL A 73 -10.27 10.01 -4.72
C VAL A 73 -10.85 11.39 -4.42
N PHE A 74 -11.83 11.80 -5.21
CA PHE A 74 -12.48 13.11 -5.07
C PHE A 74 -14.01 12.94 -5.08
N HIS A 75 -14.69 13.38 -4.03
CA HIS A 75 -16.14 13.21 -3.83
C HIS A 75 -16.65 11.78 -4.11
N GLY A 76 -15.90 10.77 -3.64
CA GLY A 76 -16.25 9.36 -3.80
C GLY A 76 -15.97 8.77 -5.18
N VAL A 77 -15.31 9.50 -6.08
CA VAL A 77 -14.89 9.04 -7.41
C VAL A 77 -13.37 8.97 -7.48
N SER A 78 -12.84 7.82 -7.91
CA SER A 78 -11.40 7.60 -8.13
C SER A 78 -10.95 8.28 -9.43
N VAL A 79 -9.94 9.14 -9.36
CA VAL A 79 -9.39 9.85 -10.52
C VAL A 79 -8.36 8.96 -11.23
N LEU A 80 -8.86 8.03 -12.05
CA LEU A 80 -8.05 7.01 -12.74
C LEU A 80 -7.01 7.53 -13.73
N LYS A 81 -7.04 8.79 -14.13
CA LYS A 81 -5.97 9.35 -14.98
C LYS A 81 -4.71 9.72 -14.17
N ALA A 82 -4.83 9.75 -12.85
CA ALA A 82 -3.81 10.26 -11.94
C ALA A 82 -3.35 9.20 -10.92
N TRP A 83 -3.66 7.92 -11.16
CA TRP A 83 -3.05 6.83 -10.38
C TRP A 83 -1.55 6.73 -10.71
N GLN A 84 -0.76 6.28 -9.75
CA GLN A 84 0.66 5.98 -9.92
C GLN A 84 0.97 4.69 -9.16
N ALA A 85 1.84 3.84 -9.71
CA ALA A 85 2.28 2.62 -9.04
C ALA A 85 3.77 2.38 -9.28
N ALA A 86 4.42 1.75 -8.30
CA ALA A 86 5.78 1.24 -8.45
C ALA A 86 5.94 -0.06 -7.65
N PRO A 87 6.91 -0.93 -8.01
CA PRO A 87 7.25 -2.13 -7.25
C PRO A 87 8.00 -1.83 -5.94
N LEU A 88 7.56 -0.79 -5.20
CA LEU A 88 8.13 -0.32 -3.94
C LEU A 88 7.30 -0.81 -2.75
N GLY A 89 7.16 -2.13 -2.64
CA GLY A 89 6.42 -2.79 -1.55
C GLY A 89 7.34 -3.34 -0.44
N ALA A 90 6.76 -4.21 0.40
CA ALA A 90 7.52 -4.97 1.39
C ALA A 90 8.55 -5.92 0.75
N GLU A 91 8.31 -6.41 -0.47
CA GLU A 91 9.23 -7.26 -1.22
C GLU A 91 10.57 -6.55 -1.48
N ALA A 92 10.55 -5.26 -1.83
CA ALA A 92 11.76 -4.46 -2.00
C ALA A 92 12.57 -4.35 -0.69
N ILE A 93 11.87 -4.21 0.45
CA ILE A 93 12.51 -4.22 1.78
C ILE A 93 13.11 -5.59 2.07
N HIS A 94 12.41 -6.69 1.75
CA HIS A 94 12.92 -8.04 1.97
C HIS A 94 14.19 -8.29 1.14
N LEU A 95 14.20 -7.91 -0.13
CA LEU A 95 15.38 -8.02 -1.00
C LEU A 95 16.56 -7.21 -0.47
N ASN A 96 16.31 -5.97 -0.03
CA ASN A 96 17.34 -5.12 0.56
C ASN A 96 17.85 -5.70 1.90
N LEU A 97 16.94 -6.24 2.73
CA LEU A 97 17.28 -6.88 3.99
C LEU A 97 18.16 -8.12 3.75
N GLN A 98 17.81 -8.98 2.79
CA GLN A 98 18.63 -10.14 2.42
C GLN A 98 20.02 -9.72 1.93
N ARG A 99 20.11 -8.66 1.14
CA ARG A 99 21.38 -8.08 0.67
C ARG A 99 22.24 -7.61 1.84
N LEU A 100 21.65 -6.86 2.78
CA LEU A 100 22.34 -6.29 3.95
C LEU A 100 22.73 -7.37 4.97
N LEU A 101 21.87 -8.36 5.20
CA LEU A 101 22.17 -9.49 6.06
C LEU A 101 23.34 -10.31 5.50
N GLY A 102 23.41 -10.51 4.19
CA GLY A 102 24.53 -11.20 3.56
C GLY A 102 25.88 -10.47 3.66
N SER A 103 25.88 -9.14 3.81
CA SER A 103 27.11 -8.35 3.95
C SER A 103 27.54 -8.13 5.40
N GLU A 104 26.58 -7.90 6.31
CA GLU A 104 26.84 -7.34 7.64
C GLU A 104 26.38 -8.23 8.80
N ALA A 105 25.52 -9.22 8.58
CA ALA A 105 25.06 -10.08 9.67
C ALA A 105 26.07 -11.18 9.98
N ALA A 106 26.24 -11.44 11.28
CA ALA A 106 27.07 -12.51 11.80
C ALA A 106 26.20 -13.58 12.44
N LEU A 107 26.51 -14.84 12.15
CA LEU A 107 25.98 -15.97 12.89
C LEU A 107 26.78 -16.16 14.19
N ASP A 108 26.15 -16.83 15.15
CA ASP A 108 26.83 -17.30 16.35
C ASP A 108 28.05 -18.16 15.95
N GLY A 109 29.26 -17.69 16.27
CA GLY A 109 30.54 -18.22 15.78
C GLY A 109 31.29 -17.35 14.74
N GLY A 110 30.76 -16.20 14.34
CA GLY A 110 31.43 -15.25 13.44
C GLY A 110 31.41 -15.62 11.95
N GLU A 111 30.66 -16.67 11.60
CA GLU A 111 30.47 -17.08 10.20
C GLU A 111 29.52 -16.12 9.49
N LYS A 112 29.84 -15.80 8.22
CA LYS A 112 28.98 -15.00 7.36
C LYS A 112 27.82 -15.82 6.85
N LEU A 113 26.65 -15.20 6.78
CA LEU A 113 25.43 -15.81 6.26
C LEU A 113 25.53 -16.00 4.74
N GLU A 114 25.31 -17.23 4.25
CA GLU A 114 25.18 -17.46 2.81
C GLU A 114 23.87 -16.86 2.28
N LYS A 115 23.96 -16.16 1.13
CA LYS A 115 22.87 -15.36 0.53
C LYS A 115 21.54 -16.09 0.29
N ARG A 116 21.51 -17.43 0.29
CA ARG A 116 20.34 -18.24 -0.10
C ARG A 116 19.49 -18.73 1.07
N LEU A 117 19.91 -18.51 2.32
CA LEU A 117 19.42 -19.30 3.45
C LEU A 117 18.41 -18.58 4.36
N VAL A 118 18.00 -17.36 4.04
CA VAL A 118 17.02 -16.63 4.85
C VAL A 118 15.60 -16.91 4.33
N PRO A 119 14.75 -17.60 5.11
CA PRO A 119 13.35 -17.78 4.74
C PRO A 119 12.60 -16.45 4.82
N GLU A 120 11.62 -16.28 3.93
CA GLU A 120 10.81 -15.07 3.86
C GLU A 120 10.10 -14.74 5.19
N SER A 121 9.62 -15.76 5.89
CA SER A 121 8.98 -15.61 7.20
C SER A 121 9.92 -14.97 8.24
N LEU A 122 11.22 -15.26 8.18
CA LEU A 122 12.20 -14.63 9.07
C LEU A 122 12.47 -13.19 8.65
N CYS A 123 12.52 -12.89 7.35
CA CYS A 123 12.60 -11.50 6.87
C CYS A 123 11.42 -10.67 7.37
N GLU A 124 10.22 -11.24 7.36
CA GLU A 124 9.01 -10.60 7.92
C GLU A 124 9.13 -10.34 9.41
N ASP A 125 9.58 -11.33 10.19
CA ASP A 125 9.79 -11.19 11.63
C ASP A 125 10.84 -10.13 11.97
N ILE A 126 11.96 -10.10 11.24
CA ILE A 126 13.00 -9.08 11.40
C ILE A 126 12.44 -7.70 11.06
N LYS A 127 11.71 -7.58 9.95
CA LYS A 127 11.08 -6.33 9.52
C LYS A 127 10.11 -5.79 10.58
N VAL A 128 9.24 -6.63 11.13
CA VAL A 128 8.22 -6.21 12.10
C VAL A 128 8.84 -5.88 13.47
N ARG A 129 9.82 -6.67 13.93
CA ARG A 129 10.36 -6.54 15.29
C ARG A 129 11.55 -5.60 15.42
N ALA A 130 12.40 -5.53 14.39
CA ALA A 130 13.68 -4.83 14.47
C ALA A 130 13.78 -3.60 13.56
N CYS A 131 13.17 -3.61 12.38
CA CYS A 131 13.30 -2.50 11.43
C CYS A 131 12.46 -1.27 11.82
N PHE A 132 12.97 -0.10 11.48
CA PHE A 132 12.28 1.17 11.64
C PHE A 132 12.73 2.15 10.56
N VAL A 133 11.90 3.15 10.27
CA VAL A 133 12.20 4.15 9.25
C VAL A 133 13.13 5.21 9.84
N THR A 134 14.28 5.40 9.22
CA THR A 134 15.26 6.42 9.59
C THR A 134 14.81 7.81 9.14
N ARG A 135 15.29 8.84 9.83
CA ARG A 135 15.14 10.25 9.41
C ARG A 135 15.97 10.54 8.17
N ARG A 136 15.52 11.50 7.34
CA ARG A 136 16.19 11.84 6.08
C ARG A 136 17.66 12.24 6.25
N ALA A 137 17.97 13.07 7.25
CA ALA A 137 19.34 13.53 7.50
C ALA A 137 20.32 12.38 7.82
N ARG A 138 19.85 11.38 8.58
CA ARG A 138 20.65 10.21 8.96
C ARG A 138 20.83 9.25 7.78
N ALA A 139 19.78 9.03 6.98
CA ALA A 139 19.87 8.28 5.74
C ALA A 139 20.88 8.90 4.76
N ALA A 140 20.83 10.21 4.58
CA ALA A 140 21.77 10.94 3.73
C ALA A 140 23.23 10.79 4.20
N ALA A 141 23.47 10.79 5.53
CA ALA A 141 24.79 10.54 6.08
C ALA A 141 25.30 9.12 5.78
N TYR A 142 24.44 8.10 5.88
CA TYR A 142 24.81 6.74 5.50
C TYR A 142 25.05 6.57 4.00
N ALA A 143 24.26 7.23 3.16
CA ALA A 143 24.47 7.25 1.71
C ALA A 143 25.80 7.92 1.35
N ALA A 144 26.10 9.07 1.98
CA ALA A 144 27.39 9.75 1.82
C ALA A 144 28.56 8.89 2.30
N ALA A 145 28.42 8.21 3.45
CA ALA A 145 29.43 7.29 3.95
C ALA A 145 29.63 6.06 3.05
N ALA A 146 28.55 5.52 2.46
CA ALA A 146 28.63 4.43 1.51
C ALA A 146 29.30 4.86 0.19
N ALA A 147 29.01 6.06 -0.30
CA ALA A 147 29.68 6.64 -1.46
C ALA A 147 31.17 6.91 -1.18
N ALA A 148 31.50 7.45 0.00
CA ALA A 148 32.88 7.70 0.44
C ALA A 148 33.68 6.38 0.60
N ALA A 149 33.03 5.33 1.12
CA ALA A 149 33.63 3.99 1.21
C ALA A 149 33.94 3.39 -0.17
N ALA A 150 33.18 3.74 -1.21
CA ALA A 150 33.46 3.35 -2.59
C ALA A 150 34.57 4.18 -3.25
N SER A 151 34.80 5.42 -2.81
CA SER A 151 35.80 6.35 -3.36
C SER A 151 37.13 6.42 -2.57
N SER A 152 37.34 5.59 -1.55
CA SER A 152 38.59 5.47 -0.78
C SER A 152 39.10 6.77 -0.13
N GLU A 153 38.20 7.63 0.36
CA GLU A 153 38.56 8.78 1.21
C GLU A 153 38.05 8.59 2.65
N ASP A 154 38.73 9.24 3.60
CA ASP A 154 38.54 9.14 5.05
C ASP A 154 37.07 9.09 5.47
N THR A 155 36.73 8.05 6.24
CA THR A 155 35.40 7.83 6.82
C THR A 155 34.94 9.07 7.59
N PRO A 156 33.92 9.82 7.14
CA PRO A 156 33.27 10.78 8.00
C PRO A 156 32.60 9.98 9.11
N SER A 157 32.91 10.31 10.36
CA SER A 157 32.33 9.68 11.55
C SER A 157 30.82 9.56 11.38
N ALA A 158 30.31 8.34 11.53
CA ALA A 158 28.89 8.06 11.68
C ALA A 158 28.24 9.10 12.59
N SER A 159 27.05 9.57 12.21
CA SER A 159 26.23 10.59 12.87
C SER A 159 26.43 10.68 14.40
N SER A 160 26.27 11.88 14.98
CA SER A 160 26.32 12.14 16.43
C SER A 160 25.40 11.25 17.29
N ASP A 161 24.42 10.59 16.68
CA ASP A 161 23.47 9.70 17.36
C ASP A 161 24.04 8.28 17.49
N PRO A 162 23.89 7.63 18.66
CA PRO A 162 24.38 6.27 18.88
C PRO A 162 23.73 5.27 17.92
N GLU A 163 24.51 4.28 17.48
CA GLU A 163 23.98 3.18 16.67
C GLU A 163 22.98 2.33 17.50
N PRO A 164 21.88 1.87 16.88
CA PRO A 164 20.93 1.00 17.56
C PRO A 164 21.61 -0.30 17.99
N ARG A 165 21.25 -0.80 19.18
CA ARG A 165 21.76 -2.08 19.67
C ARG A 165 21.42 -3.21 18.68
N PRO A 166 22.34 -4.17 18.45
CA PRO A 166 22.02 -5.34 17.66
C PRO A 166 20.89 -6.14 18.31
N VAL A 167 20.09 -6.80 17.49
CA VAL A 167 19.00 -7.67 17.94
C VAL A 167 19.20 -9.04 17.35
N ASP A 168 19.06 -10.04 18.20
CA ASP A 168 19.32 -11.42 17.83
C ASP A 168 18.02 -12.15 17.44
N PHE A 169 18.11 -12.97 16.39
CA PHE A 169 17.00 -13.74 15.83
C PHE A 169 17.38 -15.22 15.70
N GLU A 170 16.43 -16.12 15.95
CA GLU A 170 16.64 -17.55 15.75
C GLU A 170 16.52 -17.88 14.26
N LEU A 171 17.58 -18.42 13.67
CA LEU A 171 17.60 -18.93 12.31
C LEU A 171 17.56 -20.47 12.35
N PRO A 172 16.49 -21.10 11.81
CA PRO A 172 16.44 -22.54 11.64
C PRO A 172 17.34 -22.94 10.45
N LEU A 173 18.54 -23.42 10.75
CA LEU A 173 19.55 -23.89 9.79
C LEU A 173 19.78 -25.38 10.05
N ASP A 174 19.53 -26.24 9.07
CA ASP A 174 19.87 -27.67 9.03
C ASP A 174 19.89 -28.39 10.40
N GLY A 175 18.71 -28.63 10.97
CA GLY A 175 18.54 -29.43 12.19
C GLY A 175 18.98 -28.76 13.50
N GLY A 176 19.47 -27.51 13.46
CA GLY A 176 19.85 -26.70 14.62
C GLY A 176 19.22 -25.31 14.63
N ARG A 177 19.20 -24.68 15.81
CA ARG A 177 18.84 -23.26 15.97
C ARG A 177 20.14 -22.47 16.12
N ARG A 178 20.46 -21.62 15.15
CA ARG A 178 21.58 -20.67 15.27
C ARG A 178 21.05 -19.27 15.52
N LEU A 179 21.80 -18.49 16.29
CA LEU A 179 21.45 -17.10 16.55
C LEU A 179 22.05 -16.21 15.45
N LEU A 180 21.20 -15.41 14.81
CA LEU A 180 21.55 -14.40 13.83
C LEU A 180 21.55 -13.04 14.52
N SER A 181 22.72 -12.43 14.69
CA SER A 181 22.80 -11.08 15.25
C SER A 181 22.63 -10.05 14.14
N VAL A 182 21.56 -9.27 14.21
CA VAL A 182 21.24 -8.23 13.22
C VAL A 182 21.75 -6.87 13.71
N PRO A 183 22.75 -6.27 13.04
CA PRO A 183 23.29 -4.96 13.41
C PRO A 183 22.26 -3.84 13.32
N GLY A 184 22.46 -2.77 14.12
CA GLY A 184 21.64 -1.56 14.07
C GLY A 184 21.57 -0.93 12.68
N ARG A 185 22.69 -0.93 11.96
CA ARG A 185 22.80 -0.39 10.60
C ARG A 185 21.88 -1.09 9.59
N VAL A 186 21.76 -2.42 9.67
CA VAL A 186 20.87 -3.20 8.79
C VAL A 186 19.40 -2.84 9.03
N ARG A 187 19.02 -2.67 10.30
CA ARG A 187 17.65 -2.36 10.72
C ARG A 187 17.17 -0.99 10.21
N GLU A 188 18.12 -0.05 10.14
CA GLU A 188 17.92 1.31 9.65
C GLU A 188 17.89 1.39 8.13
N LEU A 189 18.84 0.73 7.46
CA LEU A 189 18.99 0.79 6.01
C LEU A 189 17.99 -0.08 5.26
N ALA A 190 17.38 -1.08 5.90
CA ALA A 190 16.42 -1.97 5.25
C ALA A 190 15.27 -1.20 4.58
N CYS A 191 14.74 -0.17 5.27
CA CYS A 191 13.61 0.63 4.80
C CYS A 191 14.00 1.72 3.79
N GLU A 192 15.31 1.95 3.56
CA GLU A 192 15.77 3.01 2.66
C GLU A 192 15.43 2.72 1.20
N ALA A 193 15.27 1.43 0.85
CA ALA A 193 14.84 1.00 -0.49
C ALA A 193 13.49 1.59 -0.96
N LEU A 194 12.68 2.15 -0.05
CA LEU A 194 11.42 2.83 -0.41
C LEU A 194 11.61 4.31 -0.77
N PHE A 195 12.67 4.94 -0.24
CA PHE A 195 12.89 6.38 -0.29
C PHE A 195 14.06 6.77 -1.19
N GLU A 196 15.01 5.87 -1.40
CA GLU A 196 16.08 6.05 -2.38
C GLU A 196 15.47 6.16 -3.79
N PRO A 197 15.76 7.23 -4.55
CA PRO A 197 15.28 7.33 -5.92
C PRO A 197 16.03 6.34 -6.80
N ASP A 198 15.29 5.54 -7.57
CA ASP A 198 15.87 4.72 -8.62
C ASP A 198 16.56 5.59 -9.69
N SER A 199 17.26 4.95 -10.65
CA SER A 199 17.86 5.66 -11.80
C SER A 199 16.84 6.52 -12.58
N ASP A 200 15.56 6.13 -12.55
CA ASP A 200 14.44 6.85 -13.18
C ASP A 200 13.82 7.92 -12.27
N GLY A 201 14.35 8.12 -11.06
CA GLY A 201 13.84 9.08 -10.08
C GLY A 201 12.52 8.66 -9.41
N VAL A 202 12.11 7.39 -9.56
CA VAL A 202 10.93 6.83 -8.92
C VAL A 202 11.25 6.55 -7.46
N SER A 203 10.43 7.10 -6.57
CA SER A 203 10.48 6.87 -5.13
C SER A 203 9.07 7.00 -4.58
N LEU A 204 8.82 6.46 -3.39
CA LEU A 204 7.48 6.50 -2.79
C LEU A 204 6.92 7.93 -2.62
N PRO A 205 7.71 8.94 -2.18
CA PRO A 205 7.25 10.32 -2.14
C PRO A 205 7.07 10.94 -3.54
N ALA A 206 7.88 10.54 -4.53
CA ALA A 206 7.71 10.99 -5.91
C ALA A 206 6.37 10.51 -6.52
N LEU A 207 5.94 9.27 -6.24
CA LEU A 207 4.65 8.75 -6.70
C LEU A 207 3.47 9.59 -6.23
N LEU A 208 3.50 10.06 -4.98
CA LEU A 208 2.48 10.96 -4.43
C LEU A 208 2.45 12.30 -5.17
N LEU A 209 3.62 12.90 -5.43
CA LEU A 209 3.71 14.17 -6.13
C LEU A 209 3.34 14.05 -7.61
N ASP A 210 3.74 12.96 -8.27
CA ASP A 210 3.39 12.68 -9.66
C ASP A 210 1.88 12.46 -9.83
N SER A 211 1.25 11.77 -8.88
CA SER A 211 -0.21 11.65 -8.84
C SER A 211 -0.90 13.01 -8.71
N LEU A 212 -0.37 13.91 -7.86
CA LEU A 212 -0.88 15.28 -7.73
C LEU A 212 -0.66 16.13 -8.99
N LEU A 213 0.46 15.95 -9.70
CA LEU A 213 0.72 16.65 -10.97
C LEU A 213 -0.29 16.23 -12.05
N MET A 214 -0.61 14.94 -12.14
CA MET A 214 -1.59 14.40 -13.10
C MET A 214 -3.04 14.82 -12.77
N CYS A 215 -3.30 15.22 -11.54
CA CYS A 215 -4.60 15.79 -11.15
C CYS A 215 -4.79 17.20 -11.72
N PRO A 216 -6.03 17.58 -12.12
CA PRO A 216 -6.40 18.96 -12.42
C PRO A 216 -6.09 19.90 -11.25
N VAL A 217 -5.75 21.15 -11.55
CA VAL A 217 -5.27 22.14 -10.58
C VAL A 217 -6.21 22.30 -9.38
N ASP A 218 -7.52 22.30 -9.61
CA ASP A 218 -8.53 22.49 -8.58
C ASP A 218 -8.60 21.33 -7.57
N LEU A 219 -8.22 20.11 -7.98
CA LEU A 219 -8.25 18.93 -7.11
C LEU A 219 -7.01 18.83 -6.23
N ARG A 220 -5.91 19.52 -6.56
CA ARG A 220 -4.61 19.30 -5.92
C ARG A 220 -4.60 19.74 -4.45
N ALA A 221 -5.18 20.90 -4.14
CA ALA A 221 -5.26 21.40 -2.77
C ALA A 221 -6.10 20.51 -1.82
N PRO A 222 -7.33 20.11 -2.16
CA PRO A 222 -8.11 19.22 -1.31
C PRO A 222 -7.50 17.81 -1.18
N LEU A 223 -6.80 17.32 -2.21
CA LEU A 223 -6.07 16.04 -2.13
C LEU A 223 -4.81 16.12 -1.27
N ALA A 224 -3.99 17.17 -1.41
CA ALA A 224 -2.77 17.37 -0.63
C ALA A 224 -3.03 17.59 0.87
N SER A 225 -4.18 18.19 1.21
CA SER A 225 -4.64 18.38 2.59
C SER A 225 -5.29 17.14 3.21
N ASN A 226 -5.52 16.08 2.44
CA ASN A 226 -6.14 14.85 2.91
C ASN A 226 -5.37 13.64 2.39
N ILE A 227 -4.16 13.42 2.92
CA ILE A 227 -3.36 12.25 2.57
C ILE A 227 -3.65 11.13 3.57
N LEU A 228 -4.00 9.97 3.04
CA LEU A 228 -4.19 8.74 3.79
C LEU A 228 -3.14 7.72 3.35
N VAL A 229 -2.43 7.16 4.31
CA VAL A 229 -1.45 6.08 4.08
C VAL A 229 -2.03 4.78 4.64
N ILE A 230 -2.18 3.78 3.79
CA ILE A 230 -2.65 2.43 4.12
C ILE A 230 -1.63 1.36 3.70
N GLY A 231 -1.91 0.12 4.09
CA GLY A 231 -1.09 -1.04 3.76
C GLY A 231 -0.19 -1.52 4.90
N GLY A 232 0.39 -2.69 4.73
CA GLY A 232 1.22 -3.34 5.75
C GLY A 232 2.55 -2.61 5.97
N THR A 233 3.16 -2.12 4.90
CA THR A 233 4.47 -1.45 4.95
C THR A 233 4.41 -0.10 5.66
N ALA A 234 3.26 0.59 5.57
CA ALA A 234 3.01 1.85 6.27
C ALA A 234 2.97 1.73 7.80
N MET A 235 2.88 0.51 8.34
CA MET A 235 2.90 0.27 9.80
C MET A 235 4.29 0.40 10.42
N LEU A 236 5.34 0.56 9.62
CA LEU A 236 6.69 0.75 10.12
C LEU A 236 6.79 2.03 10.98
N PRO A 237 7.46 1.97 12.15
CA PRO A 237 7.60 3.14 13.01
C PRO A 237 8.43 4.23 12.32
N GLY A 238 7.93 5.47 12.37
CA GLY A 238 8.58 6.64 11.74
C GLY A 238 8.25 6.86 10.27
N PHE A 239 7.42 6.00 9.64
CA PHE A 239 7.09 6.07 8.22
C PHE A 239 6.47 7.43 7.81
N ASN A 240 5.42 7.86 8.50
CA ASN A 240 4.71 9.10 8.15
C ASN A 240 5.56 10.37 8.35
N SER A 241 6.42 10.39 9.38
CA SER A 241 7.33 11.53 9.60
C SER A 241 8.38 11.62 8.51
N ARG A 242 9.00 10.49 8.14
CA ARG A 242 9.98 10.44 7.05
C ARG A 242 9.34 10.84 5.73
N LEU A 243 8.16 10.29 5.42
CA LEU A 243 7.43 10.62 4.20
C LEU A 243 7.13 12.12 4.10
N ARG A 244 6.75 12.77 5.20
CA ARG A 244 6.54 14.22 5.23
C ARG A 244 7.81 15.01 4.93
N GLU A 245 8.93 14.65 5.58
CA GLU A 245 10.23 15.30 5.35
C GLU A 245 10.67 15.17 3.88
N GLU A 246 10.49 13.98 3.30
CA GLU A 246 10.83 13.71 1.90
C GLU A 246 9.95 14.50 0.93
N LEU A 247 8.64 14.57 1.17
CA LEU A 247 7.73 15.37 0.34
C LEU A 247 8.10 16.85 0.36
N THR A 248 8.42 17.40 1.54
CA THR A 248 8.84 18.81 1.67
C THR A 248 10.14 19.07 0.91
N ALA A 249 11.11 18.16 1.00
CA ALA A 249 12.38 18.32 0.27
C ALA A 249 12.22 18.16 -1.26
N LEU A 250 11.34 17.25 -1.72
CA LEU A 250 11.07 17.10 -3.15
C LEU A 250 10.34 18.30 -3.74
N LEU A 251 9.49 19.00 -2.96
CA LEU A 251 8.81 20.21 -3.43
C LEU A 251 9.77 21.34 -3.85
N GLU A 252 11.00 21.36 -3.31
CA GLU A 252 12.04 22.33 -3.70
C GLU A 252 12.58 22.08 -5.11
N GLN A 253 12.41 20.88 -5.65
CA GLN A 253 12.89 20.54 -6.98
C GLN A 253 12.08 21.26 -8.08
N PRO A 254 12.73 21.64 -9.21
CA PRO A 254 12.08 22.39 -10.28
C PRO A 254 10.88 21.64 -10.90
N ARG A 255 10.90 20.30 -10.90
CA ARG A 255 9.80 19.44 -11.40
C ARG A 255 8.49 19.69 -10.67
N TYR A 256 8.54 19.94 -9.36
CA TYR A 256 7.37 20.06 -8.49
C TYR A 256 7.05 21.51 -8.10
N ARG A 257 7.69 22.50 -8.74
CA ARG A 257 7.47 23.93 -8.46
C ARG A 257 5.99 24.34 -8.55
N GLN A 258 5.21 23.70 -9.42
CA GLN A 258 3.77 23.94 -9.53
C GLN A 258 2.97 23.52 -8.28
N LEU A 259 3.52 22.61 -7.48
CA LEU A 259 2.91 22.08 -6.26
C LEU A 259 3.41 22.80 -4.99
N ALA A 260 4.39 23.70 -5.10
CA ALA A 260 5.01 24.37 -3.96
C ALA A 260 4.00 25.15 -3.08
N GLY A 261 2.91 25.66 -3.68
CA GLY A 261 1.84 26.36 -2.96
C GLY A 261 0.86 25.46 -2.20
N LEU A 262 0.99 24.12 -2.28
CA LEU A 262 0.05 23.16 -1.68
C LEU A 262 0.43 22.76 -0.24
N ALA A 263 1.59 23.19 0.26
CA ALA A 263 1.98 22.95 1.64
C ALA A 263 1.07 23.73 2.62
N PRO A 264 0.67 23.13 3.77
CA PRO A 264 1.19 21.89 4.34
C PRO A 264 0.42 20.62 3.94
N PHE A 265 1.16 19.54 3.69
CA PHE A 265 0.61 18.18 3.58
C PHE A 265 0.10 17.70 4.93
N LYS A 266 -1.18 17.33 5.00
CA LYS A 266 -1.79 16.81 6.22
C LYS A 266 -2.07 15.32 6.06
N PHE A 267 -1.54 14.55 7.01
CA PHE A 267 -1.70 13.10 7.09
C PHE A 267 -2.78 12.78 8.11
N HIS A 268 -3.85 12.13 7.68
CA HIS A 268 -4.91 11.68 8.58
C HIS A 268 -4.64 10.27 9.06
N SER A 269 -4.81 10.04 10.36
CA SER A 269 -4.68 8.71 10.95
C SER A 269 -6.08 8.08 11.07
N PRO A 270 -6.35 6.97 10.37
CA PRO A 270 -7.64 6.31 10.44
C PRO A 270 -7.83 5.58 11.78
N PRO A 271 -9.09 5.29 12.17
CA PRO A 271 -9.39 4.52 13.38
C PRO A 271 -9.00 3.04 13.14
N GLY A 272 -7.76 2.68 13.44
CA GLY A 272 -7.26 1.31 13.28
C GLY A 272 -5.78 1.24 12.89
N LYS A 273 -5.31 0.05 12.53
CA LYS A 273 -3.97 -0.14 11.96
C LYS A 273 -4.07 -0.04 10.43
N ALA A 274 -3.10 0.61 9.81
CA ALA A 274 -3.06 0.90 8.37
C ALA A 274 -3.32 -0.34 7.48
N ASN A 275 -2.90 -1.53 7.90
CA ASN A 275 -3.04 -2.78 7.13
C ASN A 275 -4.49 -3.23 6.90
N PHE A 276 -5.41 -3.01 7.86
CA PHE A 276 -6.79 -3.49 7.72
C PHE A 276 -7.80 -2.38 7.44
N ILE A 277 -7.37 -1.15 7.15
CA ILE A 277 -8.28 -0.02 6.94
C ILE A 277 -9.19 -0.22 5.73
N ALA A 278 -8.68 -0.78 4.63
CA ALA A 278 -9.50 -1.12 3.48
C ALA A 278 -10.60 -2.14 3.84
N TRP A 279 -10.27 -3.13 4.68
CA TRP A 279 -11.23 -4.10 5.20
C TRP A 279 -12.26 -3.45 6.13
N LEU A 280 -11.83 -2.56 7.02
CA LEU A 280 -12.73 -1.81 7.90
C LEU A 280 -13.70 -0.94 7.08
N GLY A 281 -13.21 -0.30 6.03
CA GLY A 281 -14.05 0.43 5.08
C GLY A 281 -15.08 -0.46 4.39
N GLY A 282 -14.67 -1.65 3.95
CA GLY A 282 -15.58 -2.67 3.41
C GLY A 282 -16.62 -3.14 4.43
N ALA A 283 -16.23 -3.32 5.70
CA ALA A 283 -17.16 -3.67 6.78
C ALA A 283 -18.19 -2.55 7.04
N ILE A 284 -17.77 -1.29 7.03
CA ILE A 284 -18.67 -0.13 7.14
C ILE A 284 -19.62 -0.11 5.93
N MET A 285 -19.10 -0.24 4.70
CA MET A 285 -19.93 -0.23 3.50
C MET A 285 -20.94 -1.39 3.48
N GLY A 286 -20.52 -2.59 3.89
CA GLY A 286 -21.39 -3.77 3.94
C GLY A 286 -22.44 -3.72 5.05
N ALA A 287 -22.18 -2.99 6.14
CA ALA A 287 -23.15 -2.73 7.19
C ALA A 287 -24.19 -1.67 6.80
N LEU A 288 -23.88 -0.83 5.80
CA LEU A 288 -24.84 0.09 5.19
C LEU A 288 -25.71 -0.64 4.17
N GLU A 289 -26.88 -0.08 3.84
CA GLU A 289 -27.82 -0.66 2.86
C GLU A 289 -27.35 -0.61 1.39
N VAL A 290 -26.07 -0.29 1.16
CA VAL A 290 -25.45 -0.19 -0.17
C VAL A 290 -25.49 -1.53 -0.91
N MET A 291 -25.40 -2.65 -0.19
CA MET A 291 -25.44 -3.99 -0.77
C MET A 291 -26.78 -4.29 -1.46
N GLY A 292 -27.90 -3.72 -1.01
CA GLY A 292 -29.20 -3.94 -1.64
C GLY A 292 -29.35 -3.23 -2.99
N VAL A 293 -28.60 -2.15 -3.20
CA VAL A 293 -28.72 -1.29 -4.39
C VAL A 293 -27.62 -1.59 -5.42
N ARG A 294 -26.41 -1.93 -4.97
CA ARG A 294 -25.23 -2.01 -5.84
C ARG A 294 -24.69 -3.41 -6.06
N ALA A 295 -25.03 -4.38 -5.22
CA ALA A 295 -24.53 -5.74 -5.39
C ALA A 295 -25.21 -6.41 -6.58
N LEU A 296 -24.42 -7.16 -7.35
CA LEU A 296 -24.93 -7.99 -8.45
C LEU A 296 -25.55 -9.26 -7.86
N THR A 297 -26.78 -9.58 -8.24
CA THR A 297 -27.41 -10.84 -7.82
C THR A 297 -26.95 -12.00 -8.68
N ARG A 298 -27.06 -13.21 -8.13
CA ARG A 298 -26.74 -14.45 -8.87
C ARG A 298 -27.54 -14.60 -10.17
N GLU A 299 -28.78 -14.13 -10.19
CA GLU A 299 -29.63 -14.17 -11.39
C GLU A 299 -29.12 -13.21 -12.47
N GLN A 300 -28.75 -11.99 -12.08
CA GLN A 300 -28.17 -11.01 -13.00
C GLN A 300 -26.85 -11.50 -13.58
N TYR A 301 -25.99 -12.11 -12.75
CA TYR A 301 -24.72 -12.68 -13.20
C TYR A 301 -24.88 -13.73 -14.30
N ARG A 302 -25.86 -14.64 -14.16
CA ARG A 302 -26.18 -15.66 -15.18
C ARG A 302 -26.72 -15.04 -16.46
N LEU A 303 -27.52 -13.97 -16.36
CA LEU A 303 -28.02 -13.26 -17.54
C LEU A 303 -26.92 -12.51 -18.29
N SER A 304 -25.89 -12.04 -17.58
CA SER A 304 -24.72 -11.35 -18.14
C SER A 304 -23.67 -12.28 -18.75
N GLY A 305 -23.92 -13.59 -18.81
CA GLY A 305 -22.98 -14.56 -19.39
C GLY A 305 -21.76 -14.82 -18.51
N ASP A 306 -21.97 -14.89 -17.19
CA ASP A 306 -20.98 -15.24 -16.18
C ASP A 306 -19.74 -14.31 -16.16
N ARG A 307 -19.93 -13.03 -16.53
CA ARG A 307 -18.90 -11.99 -16.42
C ARG A 307 -19.28 -10.96 -15.37
N MET A 308 -18.30 -10.58 -14.54
CA MET A 308 -18.51 -9.51 -13.58
C MET A 308 -18.25 -8.16 -14.26
N PRO A 309 -19.22 -7.21 -14.23
CA PRO A 309 -18.99 -5.87 -14.73
C PRO A 309 -17.85 -5.21 -13.95
N ASP A 310 -17.18 -4.25 -14.58
CA ASP A 310 -16.06 -3.56 -13.94
C ASP A 310 -16.56 -2.56 -12.90
N TRP A 311 -15.76 -2.27 -11.86
CA TRP A 311 -16.13 -1.34 -10.79
C TRP A 311 -16.63 0.05 -11.28
N PRO A 312 -16.19 0.62 -12.43
CA PRO A 312 -16.74 1.87 -12.97
C PRO A 312 -18.18 1.72 -13.49
N GLU A 313 -18.52 0.53 -14.01
CA GLU A 313 -19.82 0.26 -14.62
C GLU A 313 -20.94 0.19 -13.56
N PHE A 314 -20.61 -0.17 -12.31
CA PHE A 314 -21.59 -0.16 -11.21
C PHE A 314 -22.11 1.24 -10.87
N PHE A 315 -21.34 2.30 -11.10
CA PHE A 315 -21.80 3.66 -10.85
C PHE A 315 -22.72 4.17 -11.95
N HIS A 316 -22.55 3.70 -13.19
CA HIS A 316 -23.37 4.10 -14.33
C HIS A 316 -24.62 3.22 -14.52
N GLY A 317 -24.57 1.94 -14.17
CA GLY A 317 -25.68 1.00 -14.36
C GLY A 317 -26.96 1.34 -13.59
N SER A 318 -26.87 2.06 -12.46
CA SER A 318 -28.07 2.48 -11.72
C SER A 318 -28.90 3.53 -12.48
N LEU A 319 -28.27 4.34 -13.33
CA LEU A 319 -28.98 5.35 -14.11
C LEU A 319 -29.72 4.72 -15.29
N SER A 320 -29.09 3.76 -16.00
CA SER A 320 -29.76 3.06 -17.12
C SER A 320 -30.89 2.17 -16.65
N SER A 321 -30.74 1.46 -15.53
CA SER A 321 -31.82 0.63 -14.98
C SER A 321 -32.98 1.46 -14.41
N GLN A 322 -32.73 2.67 -13.89
CA GLN A 322 -33.80 3.60 -13.51
C GLN A 322 -34.48 4.24 -14.73
N GLU A 323 -33.75 4.55 -15.80
CA GLU A 323 -34.34 5.03 -17.05
C GLU A 323 -35.17 3.96 -17.77
N GLU A 324 -34.74 2.69 -17.75
CA GLU A 324 -35.52 1.57 -18.30
C GLU A 324 -36.75 1.25 -17.45
N ALA A 325 -36.64 1.32 -16.12
CA ALA A 325 -37.78 1.18 -15.21
C ALA A 325 -38.79 2.33 -15.39
N ALA A 326 -38.32 3.57 -15.61
CA ALA A 326 -39.17 4.73 -15.91
C ALA A 326 -39.87 4.59 -17.28
N LYS A 327 -39.16 4.15 -18.32
CA LYS A 327 -39.75 3.88 -19.66
C LYS A 327 -40.75 2.72 -19.67
N GLY A 328 -40.61 1.76 -18.75
CA GLY A 328 -41.57 0.67 -18.56
C GLY A 328 -42.89 1.12 -17.91
N LEU A 329 -42.87 2.20 -17.11
CA LEU A 329 -44.05 2.77 -16.46
C LEU A 329 -44.87 3.67 -17.39
N GLU A 330 -44.24 4.34 -18.36
CA GLU A 330 -44.93 5.18 -19.36
C GLU A 330 -45.61 4.37 -20.49
N ARG A 331 -45.40 3.05 -20.53
CA ARG A 331 -45.98 2.14 -21.54
C ARG A 331 -47.12 1.27 -21.02
N ARG A 332 -47.70 1.59 -19.86
CA ARG A 332 -48.91 0.93 -19.32
C ARG A 332 -50.08 1.88 -19.21
#